data_AF-A0A525JBI2-F1
#
_entry.id   AF-A0A525JBI2-F1
#
_cell.length_a   1.000
_cell.length_b   1.000
_cell.length_c   1.000
_cell.angle_alpha   90.00
_cell.angle_beta   90.00
_cell.angle_gamma   90.00
#
_symmetry.space_group_name_H-M   'P 1'
#
loop_
_entity.id
_entity.type
_entity.pdbx_description
1 polymer ?
#
loop_
_entity_poly.entity_id
_entity_poly.type
_entity_poly.pdbx_seq_one_letter_code
_entity_poly.pdbx_strand_id
1 'polypeptide(L)'
;MTRTSVATALVAVLTGAMALSACDRRHDLAANPKVCADFKTSAKPGTASPAATLDPGAAPVDECVRRWAYALAPSHDPAGAVAQASVVACMTQLARWNRQTLAQPGSDLQADSLTTGQPTTPLAEHSTYTAGRALFYVVQARAGLCAAPPMTNGVPDGISVPPSEPTSPPA
;
A
#
# COMPACT_ATOMS: atom_id res chain seq x y z
N MET A 1 -63.61 32.92 -16.40
CA MET A 1 -62.85 32.21 -17.46
C MET A 1 -61.36 32.44 -17.16
N THR A 2 -60.73 31.70 -16.24
CA THR A 2 -59.96 30.44 -16.42
C THR A 2 -58.79 30.48 -17.41
N ARG A 3 -57.59 30.17 -16.86
CA ARG A 3 -56.40 29.45 -17.39
C ARG A 3 -55.10 30.28 -17.42
N THR A 4 -54.23 30.14 -16.41
CA THR A 4 -53.13 29.14 -16.27
C THR A 4 -52.05 29.22 -17.34
N SER A 5 -50.83 29.58 -16.93
CA SER A 5 -49.59 29.24 -17.63
C SER A 5 -48.49 28.98 -16.59
N VAL A 6 -48.58 27.83 -15.93
CA VAL A 6 -47.48 27.20 -15.18
C VAL A 6 -47.13 25.94 -15.97
N ALA A 7 -46.20 26.03 -16.92
CA ALA A 7 -45.76 24.86 -17.68
C ALA A 7 -44.44 25.11 -18.44
N THR A 8 -43.38 25.55 -17.76
CA THR A 8 -42.04 25.57 -18.39
C THR A 8 -40.92 25.41 -17.37
N ALA A 9 -41.00 24.38 -16.54
CA ALA A 9 -39.90 24.03 -15.62
C ALA A 9 -39.91 22.52 -15.31
N LEU A 10 -39.83 21.66 -16.32
CA LEU A 10 -39.80 20.21 -16.09
C LEU A 10 -39.00 19.37 -17.10
N VAL A 11 -38.20 19.99 -17.98
CA VAL A 11 -37.44 19.23 -19.01
C VAL A 11 -35.94 19.14 -18.74
N ALA A 12 -35.38 19.91 -17.79
CA ALA A 12 -33.93 19.90 -17.52
C ALA A 12 -33.47 18.89 -16.46
N VAL A 13 -34.36 18.11 -15.84
CA VAL A 13 -34.00 17.21 -14.73
C VAL A 13 -33.79 15.74 -15.18
N LEU A 14 -34.19 15.37 -16.40
CA LEU A 14 -34.17 13.98 -16.85
C LEU A 14 -32.87 13.53 -17.57
N THR A 15 -31.95 14.44 -17.89
CA THR A 15 -30.67 14.09 -18.54
C THR A 15 -29.50 13.86 -17.58
N GLY A 16 -29.68 14.07 -16.26
CA GLY A 16 -28.63 13.84 -15.26
C GLY A 16 -28.53 12.40 -14.71
N ALA A 17 -29.54 11.57 -14.93
CA ALA A 17 -29.65 10.27 -14.26
C ALA A 17 -28.90 9.11 -14.95
N MET A 18 -28.37 9.28 -16.16
CA MET A 18 -27.64 8.20 -16.86
C MET A 18 -26.11 8.26 -16.71
N ALA A 19 -25.57 9.25 -15.99
CA ALA A 19 -24.13 9.34 -15.76
C ALA A 19 -23.64 8.51 -14.54
N LEU A 20 -24.53 8.13 -13.61
CA LEU A 20 -24.13 7.38 -12.40
C LEU A 20 -24.17 5.85 -12.56
N SER A 21 -24.79 5.31 -13.60
CA SER A 21 -24.84 3.84 -13.81
C SER A 21 -23.64 3.27 -14.59
N ALA A 22 -22.65 4.10 -14.95
CA ALA A 22 -21.43 3.65 -15.63
C ALA A 22 -20.30 3.26 -14.66
N CYS A 23 -20.39 3.61 -13.37
CA CYS A 23 -19.37 3.27 -12.38
C CYS A 23 -19.54 1.86 -11.77
N ASP A 24 -20.63 1.16 -12.08
CA ASP A 24 -20.89 -0.19 -11.57
C ASP A 24 -20.46 -1.31 -12.54
N ARG A 25 -19.92 -0.94 -13.71
CA ARG A 25 -19.22 -1.89 -14.58
C ARG A 25 -17.77 -1.95 -14.15
N ARG A 26 -17.50 -2.70 -13.08
CA ARG A 26 -16.30 -3.55 -13.13
C ARG A 26 -16.56 -4.49 -14.31
N HIS A 27 -16.05 -4.14 -15.49
CA HIS A 27 -15.80 -5.18 -16.48
C HIS A 27 -15.10 -6.31 -15.73
N ASP A 28 -15.55 -7.55 -15.92
CA ASP A 28 -14.92 -8.78 -15.46
C ASP A 28 -13.52 -8.89 -16.09
N LEU A 29 -12.64 -7.97 -15.73
CA LEU A 29 -11.23 -8.05 -15.96
C LEU A 29 -10.78 -9.14 -15.00
N ALA A 30 -10.53 -10.32 -15.56
CA ALA A 30 -9.97 -11.41 -14.80
C ALA A 30 -8.68 -10.93 -14.12
N ALA A 31 -8.50 -11.29 -12.85
CA ALA A 31 -7.27 -11.02 -12.13
C ALA A 31 -6.08 -11.45 -12.99
N ASN A 32 -5.04 -10.62 -13.10
CA ASN A 32 -3.84 -10.98 -13.82
C ASN A 32 -2.84 -11.60 -12.83
N PRO A 33 -2.77 -12.93 -12.70
CA PRO A 33 -1.93 -13.57 -11.69
C PRO A 33 -0.45 -13.31 -11.90
N LYS A 34 -0.02 -12.90 -13.11
CA LYS A 34 1.38 -12.53 -13.38
C LYS A 34 1.78 -11.18 -12.78
N VAL A 35 0.80 -10.34 -12.47
CA VAL A 35 0.99 -9.03 -11.85
C VAL A 35 0.72 -9.09 -10.34
N CYS A 36 -0.01 -10.09 -9.85
CA CYS A 36 -0.31 -10.20 -8.43
C CYS A 36 0.82 -10.86 -7.63
N ALA A 37 1.06 -10.33 -6.43
CA ALA A 37 1.95 -10.97 -5.48
C ALA A 37 1.34 -12.29 -4.97
N ASP A 38 2.19 -13.29 -4.76
CA ASP A 38 1.80 -14.52 -4.06
C ASP A 38 2.11 -14.39 -2.57
N PHE A 39 1.05 -14.25 -1.76
CA PHE A 39 1.15 -14.16 -0.31
C PHE A 39 1.15 -15.50 0.41
N LYS A 40 0.96 -16.63 -0.32
CA LYS A 40 1.04 -17.98 0.25
C LYS A 40 2.49 -18.40 0.50
N THR A 41 3.46 -17.77 -0.16
CA THR A 41 4.88 -18.10 -0.04
C THR A 41 5.62 -17.32 1.06
N SER A 42 4.94 -16.46 1.84
CA SER A 42 5.58 -15.59 2.85
C SER A 42 5.95 -16.29 4.16
N ALA A 43 6.53 -17.49 4.08
CA ALA A 43 7.18 -18.16 5.20
C ALA A 43 8.57 -18.72 4.85
N LYS A 44 9.13 -18.37 3.68
CA LYS A 44 10.51 -18.75 3.34
C LYS A 44 11.43 -17.53 3.36
N PRO A 45 12.34 -17.40 4.34
CA PRO A 45 13.46 -16.49 4.25
C PRO A 45 14.20 -16.77 2.93
N GLY A 46 14.31 -15.77 2.05
CA GLY A 46 15.06 -15.89 0.80
C GLY A 46 14.27 -15.78 -0.51
N THR A 47 12.93 -15.69 -0.49
CA THR A 47 12.17 -15.20 -1.66
C THR A 47 12.15 -13.67 -1.64
N ALA A 48 13.34 -13.11 -1.79
CA ALA A 48 13.60 -11.68 -1.74
C ALA A 48 12.80 -10.96 -2.83
N SER A 49 12.01 -9.95 -2.42
CA SER A 49 11.76 -8.80 -3.30
C SER A 49 13.13 -8.31 -3.82
N PRO A 50 13.26 -7.77 -5.05
CA PRO A 50 14.55 -7.26 -5.56
C PRO A 50 15.27 -6.33 -4.56
N ALA A 51 14.50 -5.65 -3.71
CA ALA A 51 14.91 -4.87 -2.55
C ALA A 51 15.81 -5.64 -1.56
N ALA A 52 15.40 -6.85 -1.19
CA ALA A 52 16.01 -7.64 -0.13
C ALA A 52 17.35 -8.28 -0.55
N THR A 53 17.67 -8.27 -1.85
CA THR A 53 18.99 -8.68 -2.37
C THR A 53 20.02 -7.56 -2.23
N LEU A 54 19.60 -6.30 -2.23
CA LEU A 54 20.47 -5.13 -2.16
C LEU A 54 20.59 -4.58 -0.72
N ASP A 55 19.49 -4.59 0.03
CA ASP A 55 19.47 -4.26 1.45
C ASP A 55 18.59 -5.28 2.21
N PRO A 56 19.22 -6.26 2.90
CA PRO A 56 18.50 -7.23 3.72
C PRO A 56 17.65 -6.58 4.83
N GLY A 57 18.02 -5.39 5.30
CA GLY A 57 17.27 -4.62 6.29
C GLY A 57 15.95 -4.05 5.77
N ALA A 58 15.83 -3.86 4.44
CA ALA A 58 14.63 -3.36 3.79
C ALA A 58 13.53 -4.43 3.64
N ALA A 59 13.88 -5.72 3.72
CA ALA A 59 12.95 -6.82 3.45
C ALA A 59 11.68 -6.80 4.35
N PRO A 60 11.79 -6.61 5.68
CA PRO A 60 10.62 -6.62 6.56
C PRO A 60 9.68 -5.42 6.33
N VAL A 61 10.23 -4.25 6.00
CA VAL A 61 9.39 -3.07 5.71
C VAL A 61 8.73 -3.20 4.34
N ASP A 62 9.44 -3.67 3.32
CA ASP A 62 8.88 -3.88 1.98
C ASP A 62 7.75 -4.92 2.01
N GLU A 63 7.90 -6.01 2.77
CA GLU A 63 6.83 -7.01 2.93
C GLU A 63 5.62 -6.45 3.70
N CYS A 64 5.87 -5.67 4.76
CA CYS A 64 4.80 -4.98 5.49
C CYS A 64 3.99 -4.07 4.58
N VAL A 65 4.69 -3.23 3.81
CA VAL A 65 4.09 -2.25 2.91
C VAL A 65 3.35 -2.95 1.79
N ARG A 66 3.92 -4.02 1.22
CA ARG A 66 3.27 -4.83 0.18
C ARG A 66 1.94 -5.40 0.66
N ARG A 67 1.91 -5.99 1.84
CA ARG A 67 0.70 -6.60 2.40
C ARG A 67 -0.38 -5.56 2.71
N TRP A 68 -0.02 -4.45 3.35
CA TRP A 68 -0.98 -3.36 3.61
C TRP A 68 -1.48 -2.70 2.32
N ALA A 69 -0.60 -2.48 1.35
CA ALA A 69 -0.98 -1.91 0.06
C ALA A 69 -2.01 -2.80 -0.67
N TYR A 70 -1.80 -4.12 -0.69
CA TYR A 70 -2.78 -5.05 -1.29
C TYR A 70 -4.07 -5.17 -0.47
N ALA A 71 -3.99 -5.14 0.87
CA ALA A 71 -5.17 -5.18 1.74
C ALA A 71 -6.06 -3.93 1.57
N LEU A 72 -5.45 -2.76 1.40
CA LEU A 72 -6.16 -1.48 1.26
C LEU A 72 -6.46 -1.11 -0.20
N ALA A 73 -5.89 -1.82 -1.18
CA ALA A 73 -6.09 -1.57 -2.61
C ALA A 73 -7.56 -1.45 -3.04
N PRO A 74 -8.53 -2.21 -2.48
CA PRO A 74 -9.94 -2.07 -2.80
C PRO A 74 -10.58 -0.74 -2.41
N SER A 75 -9.95 0.08 -1.56
CA SER A 75 -10.46 1.43 -1.23
C SER A 75 -10.61 2.28 -2.50
N HIS A 76 -11.62 3.15 -2.51
CA HIS A 76 -11.85 4.13 -3.58
C HIS A 76 -10.97 5.39 -3.48
N ASP A 77 -10.21 5.53 -2.39
CA ASP A 77 -9.34 6.68 -2.19
C ASP A 77 -8.23 6.78 -3.26
N PRO A 78 -7.66 7.97 -3.50
CA PRO A 78 -6.51 8.14 -4.38
C PRO A 78 -5.37 7.18 -4.00
N ALA A 79 -4.71 6.59 -5.00
CA ALA A 79 -3.66 5.58 -4.76
C ALA A 79 -2.54 6.11 -3.85
N GLY A 80 -2.21 7.40 -3.95
CA GLY A 80 -1.25 8.06 -3.06
C GLY A 80 -1.68 8.07 -1.58
N ALA A 81 -2.97 8.29 -1.29
CA ALA A 81 -3.48 8.27 0.08
C ALA A 81 -3.43 6.85 0.67
N VAL A 82 -3.82 5.84 -0.12
CA VAL A 82 -3.73 4.43 0.29
C VAL A 82 -2.28 3.99 0.48
N ALA A 83 -1.37 4.44 -0.38
CA ALA A 83 0.05 4.19 -0.24
C ALA A 83 0.60 4.79 1.05
N GLN A 84 0.29 6.04 1.36
CA GLN A 84 0.69 6.69 2.61
C GLN A 84 0.14 5.95 3.83
N ALA A 85 -1.14 5.54 3.81
CA ALA A 85 -1.73 4.75 4.88
C ALA A 85 -0.99 3.41 5.08
N SER A 86 -0.57 2.77 4.00
CA SER A 86 0.22 1.53 4.04
C SER A 86 1.60 1.74 4.68
N VAL A 87 2.26 2.87 4.37
CA VAL A 87 3.54 3.23 5.01
C VAL A 87 3.34 3.51 6.51
N VAL A 88 2.28 4.25 6.87
CA VAL A 88 1.94 4.54 8.28
C VAL A 88 1.68 3.27 9.07
N ALA A 89 1.00 2.28 8.49
CA ALA A 89 0.78 0.99 9.14
C ALA A 89 2.08 0.21 9.42
N CYS A 90 3.18 0.56 8.75
CA CYS A 90 4.48 -0.10 8.84
C CYS A 90 5.54 0.70 9.60
N MET A 91 5.15 1.75 10.35
CA MET A 91 6.08 2.63 11.06
C MET A 91 7.04 1.89 12.01
N THR A 92 6.60 0.82 12.67
CA THR A 92 7.47 0.02 13.56
C THR A 92 8.61 -0.66 12.81
N GLN A 93 8.35 -1.19 11.60
CA GLN A 93 9.38 -1.83 10.78
C GLN A 93 10.33 -0.78 10.18
N LEU A 94 9.77 0.35 9.71
CA LEU A 94 10.55 1.47 9.21
C LEU A 94 11.48 2.05 10.30
N ALA A 95 10.99 2.24 11.52
CA ALA A 95 11.80 2.72 12.64
C ALA A 95 12.89 1.74 13.05
N ARG A 96 12.68 0.43 12.88
CA ARG A 96 13.73 -0.58 13.08
C ARG A 96 14.79 -0.49 12.00
N TRP A 97 14.39 -0.41 10.74
CA TRP A 97 15.30 -0.29 9.60
C TRP A 97 16.15 0.99 9.71
N ASN A 98 15.52 2.12 10.05
CA ASN A 98 16.23 3.39 10.26
C ASN A 98 17.30 3.30 11.36
N ARG A 99 16.99 2.63 12.49
CA ARG A 99 17.97 2.42 13.57
C ARG A 99 19.14 1.53 13.14
N GLN A 100 18.87 0.51 12.31
CA GLN A 100 19.92 -0.35 11.77
C GLN A 100 20.86 0.42 10.84
N THR A 101 20.33 1.30 9.99
CA THR A 101 21.13 2.14 9.10
C THR A 101 21.99 3.12 9.86
N LEU A 102 21.44 3.78 10.88
CA LEU A 102 22.20 4.73 11.70
C LEU A 102 23.34 4.04 12.46
N ALA A 103 23.19 2.75 12.79
CA ALA A 103 24.23 1.96 13.42
C ALA A 103 25.36 1.53 12.46
N GLN A 104 25.23 1.74 11.14
CA GLN A 104 26.27 1.43 10.18
C GLN A 104 27.33 2.55 10.10
N PRO A 105 28.61 2.22 9.94
CA PRO A 105 29.66 3.21 9.73
C PRO A 105 29.42 3.98 8.42
N GLY A 106 29.48 5.32 8.48
CA GLY A 106 29.22 6.19 7.33
C GLY A 106 27.76 6.62 7.15
N SER A 107 26.87 6.33 8.11
CA SER A 107 25.46 6.74 8.10
C SER A 107 25.23 8.25 8.14
N ASP A 108 26.23 9.03 8.57
CA ASP A 108 26.22 10.50 8.62
C ASP A 108 26.65 11.15 7.28
N LEU A 109 27.10 10.36 6.31
CA LEU A 109 27.57 10.89 5.03
C LEU A 109 26.37 11.20 4.13
N GLN A 110 26.25 12.45 3.66
CA GLN A 110 25.37 12.77 2.53
C GLN A 110 25.90 12.09 1.26
N ALA A 111 24.99 11.41 0.57
CA ALA A 111 25.22 10.86 -0.77
C ALA A 111 24.31 11.57 -1.77
N ASP A 112 24.59 11.45 -3.07
CA ASP A 112 23.66 11.93 -4.08
C ASP A 112 22.54 10.92 -4.30
N SER A 113 21.30 11.39 -4.32
CA SER A 113 20.13 10.56 -4.62
C SER A 113 20.23 10.00 -6.04
N LEU A 114 20.02 8.69 -6.19
CA LEU A 114 20.09 8.01 -7.50
C LEU A 114 18.99 8.47 -8.48
N THR A 115 17.91 9.05 -7.98
CA THR A 115 16.75 9.47 -8.79
C THR A 115 16.74 10.95 -9.12
N THR A 116 17.29 11.79 -8.25
CA THR A 116 17.25 13.26 -8.40
C THR A 116 18.62 13.90 -8.57
N GLY A 117 19.70 13.18 -8.28
CA GLY A 117 21.07 13.71 -8.28
C GLY A 117 21.33 14.80 -7.23
N GLN A 118 20.41 15.01 -6.29
CA GLN A 118 20.57 15.98 -5.21
C GLN A 118 21.15 15.32 -3.96
N PRO A 119 21.92 16.05 -3.13
CA PRO A 119 22.39 15.56 -1.85
C PRO A 119 21.23 15.11 -0.95
N THR A 120 21.33 13.90 -0.41
CA THR A 120 20.30 13.25 0.41
C THR A 120 20.95 12.54 1.59
N THR A 121 20.14 12.14 2.57
CA THR A 121 20.58 11.29 3.67
C THR A 121 20.07 9.87 3.47
N PRO A 122 20.75 8.83 4.00
CA PRO A 122 20.24 7.46 3.94
C PRO A 122 18.81 7.33 4.46
N LEU A 123 18.50 8.07 5.54
CA LEU A 123 17.17 8.11 6.14
C LEU A 123 16.10 8.71 5.21
N ALA A 124 16.43 9.77 4.47
CA ALA A 124 15.54 10.38 3.49
C ALA A 124 15.31 9.47 2.26
N GLU A 125 16.33 8.72 1.84
CA GLU A 125 16.17 7.72 0.78
C GLU A 125 15.28 6.56 1.21
N HIS A 126 15.37 6.12 2.47
CA HIS A 126 14.50 5.06 3.00
C HIS A 126 13.02 5.44 2.97
N SER A 127 12.69 6.68 3.35
CA SER A 127 11.30 7.16 3.34
C SER A 127 10.77 7.29 1.91
N THR A 128 11.59 7.85 1.01
CA THR A 128 11.26 7.99 -0.41
C THR A 128 11.08 6.64 -1.09
N TYR A 129 11.99 5.70 -0.81
CA TYR A 129 11.93 4.32 -1.29
C TYR A 129 10.64 3.64 -0.84
N THR A 130 10.34 3.72 0.46
CA THR A 130 9.16 3.07 1.06
C THR A 130 7.86 3.65 0.50
N ALA A 131 7.77 4.97 0.33
CA ALA A 131 6.64 5.64 -0.28
C ALA A 131 6.44 5.21 -1.75
N GLY A 132 7.53 5.13 -2.52
CA GLY A 132 7.50 4.67 -3.90
C GLY A 132 7.04 3.22 -4.03
N ARG A 133 7.54 2.31 -3.17
CA ARG A 133 7.11 0.91 -3.11
C ARG A 133 5.64 0.77 -2.75
N ALA A 134 5.17 1.51 -1.76
CA ALA A 134 3.77 1.52 -1.36
C ALA A 134 2.85 1.89 -2.52
N LEU A 135 3.18 2.98 -3.22
CA LEU A 135 2.40 3.43 -4.37
C LEU A 135 2.40 2.39 -5.49
N PHE A 136 3.58 1.82 -5.79
CA PHE A 136 3.71 0.76 -6.78
C PHE A 136 2.81 -0.43 -6.45
N TYR A 137 2.82 -0.93 -5.21
CA TYR A 137 2.01 -2.08 -4.82
C TYR A 137 0.50 -1.79 -4.85
N VAL A 138 0.06 -0.59 -4.46
CA VAL A 138 -1.35 -0.21 -4.57
C VAL A 138 -1.80 -0.20 -6.02
N VAL A 139 -1.00 0.42 -6.91
CA VAL A 139 -1.29 0.47 -8.35
C VAL A 139 -1.29 -0.93 -8.95
N GLN A 140 -0.30 -1.75 -8.59
CA GLN A 140 -0.18 -3.14 -9.02
C GLN A 140 -1.42 -3.96 -8.61
N ALA A 141 -1.83 -3.86 -7.35
CA ALA A 141 -2.99 -4.58 -6.83
C ALA A 141 -4.30 -4.14 -7.50
N ARG A 142 -4.48 -2.83 -7.70
CA ARG A 142 -5.67 -2.28 -8.38
C ARG A 142 -5.71 -2.66 -9.87
N ALA A 143 -4.61 -2.47 -10.58
CA ALA A 143 -4.51 -2.77 -12.01
C ALA A 143 -4.64 -4.27 -12.30
N GLY A 144 -4.09 -5.12 -11.42
CA GLY A 144 -4.17 -6.57 -11.53
C GLY A 144 -5.45 -7.19 -10.94
N LEU A 145 -6.33 -6.40 -10.32
CA LEU A 145 -7.48 -6.87 -9.54
C LEU A 145 -7.10 -7.99 -8.56
N CYS A 146 -5.99 -7.78 -7.87
CA CYS A 146 -5.38 -8.79 -7.03
C CYS A 146 -6.18 -9.03 -5.76
N ALA A 147 -6.16 -10.28 -5.29
CA ALA A 147 -6.71 -10.63 -4.00
C ALA A 147 -5.89 -9.98 -2.87
N ALA A 148 -6.58 -9.54 -1.83
CA ALA A 148 -5.94 -9.11 -0.60
C ALA A 148 -5.20 -10.29 0.07
N PRO A 149 -4.12 -10.04 0.82
CA PRO A 149 -3.50 -11.08 1.64
C PRO A 149 -4.48 -11.60 2.69
N PRO A 150 -4.25 -12.82 3.22
CA PRO A 150 -4.94 -13.29 4.42
C PRO A 150 -4.76 -12.32 5.60
N MET A 151 -5.80 -12.19 6.43
CA MET A 151 -5.86 -11.26 7.56
C MET A 151 -6.18 -12.01 8.85
N THR A 152 -5.42 -11.73 9.92
CA THR A 152 -5.68 -12.22 11.28
C THR A 152 -5.81 -11.03 12.22
N ASN A 153 -6.91 -10.97 12.99
CA ASN A 153 -7.18 -9.89 13.95
C ASN A 153 -7.08 -8.47 13.35
N GLY A 154 -7.49 -8.30 12.09
CA GLY A 154 -7.46 -7.01 11.40
C GLY A 154 -6.09 -6.58 10.87
N VAL A 155 -5.08 -7.45 10.92
CA VAL A 155 -3.74 -7.21 10.37
C VAL A 155 -3.44 -8.27 9.31
N PRO A 156 -2.78 -7.92 8.19
CA PRO A 156 -2.30 -8.93 7.25
C PRO A 156 -1.39 -9.96 7.90
N ASP A 157 -1.54 -11.23 7.53
CA ASP A 157 -0.68 -12.29 8.04
C ASP A 157 0.79 -12.04 7.67
N GLY A 158 1.74 -12.64 8.40
CA GLY A 158 3.17 -12.56 8.05
C GLY A 158 3.87 -11.23 8.35
N ILE A 159 3.16 -10.22 8.86
CA ILE A 159 3.75 -8.95 9.35
C ILE A 159 3.53 -8.72 10.85
N SER A 160 2.70 -9.55 11.48
CA SER A 160 2.52 -9.66 12.91
C SER A 160 3.79 -10.25 13.56
N VAL A 161 4.27 -9.61 14.61
CA VAL A 161 5.26 -10.19 15.55
C VAL A 161 4.68 -11.51 16.09
N PRO A 162 5.49 -12.58 16.31
CA PRO A 162 5.00 -13.87 16.82
C PRO A 162 4.12 -13.72 18.06
N PRO A 163 3.20 -14.68 18.31
CA PRO A 163 2.28 -14.63 19.43
C PRO A 163 3.05 -14.48 20.74
N SER A 164 2.53 -13.58 21.57
CA SER A 164 2.91 -13.32 22.97
C SER A 164 3.50 -14.55 23.67
N GLU A 165 4.72 -14.36 24.17
CA GLU A 165 5.36 -15.15 25.22
C GLU A 165 4.32 -15.57 26.28
N PRO A 166 4.21 -16.86 26.64
CA PRO A 166 3.30 -17.27 27.70
C PRO A 166 3.78 -16.66 29.02
N THR A 167 2.93 -15.83 29.62
CA THR A 167 3.11 -15.29 30.96
C THR A 167 3.33 -16.44 31.95
N SER A 168 4.58 -16.66 32.38
CA SER A 168 4.86 -17.51 33.55
C SER A 168 4.13 -16.92 34.77
N PRO A 169 3.36 -17.70 35.52
CA PRO A 169 2.74 -17.21 36.75
C PRO A 169 3.83 -16.88 37.79
N PRO A 170 3.61 -15.89 38.67
CA PRO A 170 4.55 -15.58 39.74
C PRO A 170 4.63 -16.78 40.71
N ALA A 171 5.86 -17.14 41.07
CA ALA A 171 6.17 -18.02 42.19
C ALA A 171 6.11 -17.24 43.52
#